data_AF-A0A0C9TM22-F1
#
_entry.id   AF-A0A0C9TM22-F1
#
_cell.length_a   1.000
_cell.length_b   1.000
_cell.length_c   1.000
_cell.angle_alpha   90.00
_cell.angle_beta   90.00
_cell.angle_gamma   90.00
#
_symmetry.space_group_name_H-M   'P 1'
#
loop_
_entity.id
_entity.type
_entity.pdbx_description
1 polymer ?
#
loop_
_entity_poly.entity_id
_entity_poly.type
_entity_poly.pdbx_seq_one_letter_code
_entity_poly.pdbx_strand_id
1 'polypeptide(L)'
;MIFHELYELGLDWRAVAGSQLPPLASVDFPSSTLFPNALAMVCCAWRKMLSSVPSFWTRVVIAIDGNATPLCLIEGSFEWSRPLPIDVLISPYSSTCDENPGEGHRVEAVMRYLLPELHRCRSIRINTIQVSSLPQLRGFSGQALLLRKLEFGCTAYDPRAEEEPGDVAVPLELMCPELETLHLNGRNFCNVCPPSSEYDPTFACDLWLSHLPNLTHLTISNYTASSQNEGLSMAGMLRALQELPCLAQLAINNVDFDNEAPSYLYSLSPALRRLEFSDLAYGLYLFFDAVFLQETIDTMHITRCNVDHVDWENV
;
A
#
# COMPACT_ATOMS: atom_id res chain seq x y z
N MET A 1 -3.23 -12.80 -42.08
CA MET A 1 -4.38 -13.47 -41.43
C MET A 1 -3.91 -14.83 -40.96
N ILE A 2 -3.27 -14.89 -39.79
CA ILE A 2 -3.00 -16.13 -39.05
C ILE A 2 -3.13 -15.75 -37.58
N PHE A 3 -4.35 -15.83 -37.07
CA PHE A 3 -4.64 -16.02 -35.65
C PHE A 3 -5.51 -17.26 -35.62
N HIS A 4 -4.91 -18.39 -35.30
CA HIS A 4 -5.60 -19.56 -34.79
C HIS A 4 -4.61 -20.31 -33.91
N GLU A 5 -5.10 -20.74 -32.74
CA GLU A 5 -4.44 -21.60 -31.74
C GLU A 5 -3.53 -20.91 -30.73
N LEU A 6 -4.14 -20.27 -29.73
CA LEU A 6 -3.68 -20.26 -28.33
C LEU A 6 -4.91 -20.17 -27.40
N TYR A 7 -5.79 -21.17 -27.48
CA TYR A 7 -6.83 -21.44 -26.49
C TYR A 7 -6.87 -22.95 -26.29
N GLU A 8 -6.11 -23.46 -25.32
CA GLU A 8 -6.40 -24.66 -24.51
C GLU A 8 -5.31 -24.76 -23.43
N LEU A 9 -5.48 -24.00 -22.34
CA LEU A 9 -4.98 -24.41 -21.04
C LEU A 9 -6.20 -24.64 -20.17
N GLY A 10 -6.71 -25.87 -20.23
CA GLY A 10 -7.66 -26.39 -19.26
C GLY A 10 -6.98 -26.42 -17.89
N LEU A 11 -7.40 -25.53 -16.99
CA LEU A 11 -7.12 -25.63 -15.57
C LEU A 11 -8.38 -26.18 -14.90
N ASP A 12 -8.28 -27.45 -14.54
CA ASP A 12 -9.24 -28.21 -13.74
C ASP A 12 -9.33 -27.58 -12.35
N TRP A 13 -10.45 -26.94 -12.04
CA TRP A 13 -10.72 -26.37 -10.73
C TRP A 13 -11.34 -27.45 -9.84
N ARG A 14 -10.50 -28.24 -9.19
CA ARG A 14 -10.92 -28.99 -7.99
C ARG A 14 -10.11 -28.51 -6.81
N ALA A 15 -10.79 -27.78 -5.94
CA ALA A 15 -10.28 -27.35 -4.65
C ALA A 15 -9.94 -28.58 -3.80
N VAL A 16 -8.70 -28.64 -3.32
CA VAL A 16 -8.32 -29.47 -2.17
C VAL A 16 -7.86 -28.52 -1.07
N ALA A 17 -8.49 -28.67 0.09
CA ALA A 17 -8.33 -27.88 1.29
C ALA A 17 -6.90 -27.93 1.84
N GLY A 18 -6.42 -26.78 2.32
CA GLY A 18 -5.10 -26.62 2.94
C GLY A 18 -4.64 -25.18 2.79
N SER A 19 -5.08 -24.32 3.70
CA SER A 19 -4.77 -22.90 3.79
C SER A 19 -3.26 -22.63 3.75
N GLN A 20 -2.78 -22.16 2.61
CA GLN A 20 -1.62 -21.27 2.53
C GLN A 20 -2.07 -20.05 1.71
N LEU A 21 -2.10 -18.89 2.36
CA LEU A 21 -2.13 -17.62 1.65
C LEU A 21 -0.87 -17.57 0.79
N PRO A 22 -0.95 -17.14 -0.49
CA PRO A 22 0.27 -16.89 -1.23
C PRO A 22 1.06 -15.80 -0.49
N PRO A 23 2.40 -15.89 -0.44
CA PRO A 23 3.20 -14.74 -0.05
C PRO A 23 2.84 -13.57 -0.99
N LEU A 24 3.15 -12.33 -0.61
CA LEU A 24 3.17 -11.17 -1.53
C LEU A 24 4.02 -11.37 -2.83
N ALA A 25 4.57 -12.57 -3.01
CA ALA A 25 5.19 -13.16 -4.19
C ALA A 25 4.25 -13.56 -5.34
N SER A 26 2.95 -13.22 -5.36
CA SER A 26 2.26 -13.07 -6.66
C SER A 26 2.69 -11.73 -7.29
N VAL A 27 4.00 -11.54 -7.42
CA VAL A 27 4.59 -10.41 -8.11
C VAL A 27 4.25 -10.62 -9.57
N ASP A 28 3.23 -9.91 -10.02
CA ASP A 28 3.11 -9.55 -11.43
C ASP A 28 4.39 -8.80 -11.77
N PHE A 29 5.41 -9.52 -12.26
CA PHE A 29 6.69 -8.92 -12.61
C PHE A 29 6.42 -7.79 -13.60
N PRO A 30 6.96 -6.58 -13.35
CA PRO A 30 6.80 -5.45 -14.25
C PRO A 30 7.67 -5.64 -15.48
N SER A 31 7.31 -6.63 -16.29
CA SER A 31 8.13 -6.98 -17.42
C SER A 31 7.68 -6.17 -18.63
N SER A 32 8.66 -5.59 -19.32
CA SER A 32 8.52 -5.19 -20.72
C SER A 32 8.06 -6.35 -21.62
N THR A 33 8.02 -7.59 -21.11
CA THR A 33 7.45 -8.77 -21.77
C THR A 33 5.94 -8.95 -21.56
N LEU A 34 5.28 -8.11 -20.77
CA LEU A 34 3.82 -8.15 -20.66
C LEU A 34 3.17 -7.42 -21.83
N PHE A 35 2.00 -7.93 -22.23
CA PHE A 35 1.13 -7.21 -23.15
C PHE A 35 0.63 -5.91 -22.49
N PRO A 36 0.56 -4.78 -23.21
CA PRO A 36 0.93 -4.58 -24.62
C PRO A 36 2.40 -4.21 -24.85
N ASN A 37 3.15 -3.91 -23.79
CA ASN A 37 4.53 -3.40 -23.84
C ASN A 37 5.47 -4.28 -24.68
N ALA A 38 5.38 -5.61 -24.55
CA ALA A 38 6.21 -6.55 -25.31
C ALA A 38 6.11 -6.35 -26.81
N LEU A 39 4.87 -6.25 -27.29
CA LEU A 39 4.58 -6.08 -28.72
C LEU A 39 4.89 -4.64 -29.16
N ALA A 40 4.61 -3.66 -28.31
CA ALA A 40 4.92 -2.25 -28.60
C ALA A 40 6.43 -1.95 -28.72
N MET A 41 7.28 -2.83 -28.18
CA MET A 41 8.74 -2.74 -28.28
C MET A 41 9.33 -3.44 -29.50
N VAL A 42 8.58 -4.29 -30.21
CA VAL A 42 9.09 -5.02 -31.39
C VAL A 42 9.44 -4.08 -32.55
N CYS A 43 8.49 -3.24 -32.97
CA CYS A 43 8.72 -2.21 -33.98
C CYS A 43 7.67 -1.09 -33.93
N CYS A 44 7.91 0.00 -34.64
CA CYS A 44 7.01 1.16 -34.68
C CYS A 44 5.60 0.83 -35.23
N ALA A 45 5.49 -0.15 -36.14
CA ALA A 45 4.20 -0.56 -36.69
C ALA A 45 3.33 -1.27 -35.64
N TRP A 46 3.92 -2.18 -34.84
CA TRP A 46 3.23 -2.81 -33.72
C TRP A 46 2.79 -1.79 -32.68
N ARG A 47 3.69 -0.86 -32.30
CA ARG A 47 3.36 0.22 -31.37
C ARG A 47 2.18 1.04 -31.87
N LYS A 48 2.19 1.46 -33.14
CA LYS A 48 1.10 2.23 -33.75
C LYS A 48 -0.22 1.47 -33.81
N MET A 49 -0.17 0.16 -34.05
CA MET A 49 -1.36 -0.69 -34.04
C MET A 49 -1.94 -0.80 -32.62
N LEU A 50 -1.09 -1.05 -31.62
CA LEU A 50 -1.53 -1.20 -30.24
C LEU A 50 -2.02 0.12 -29.63
N SER A 51 -1.36 1.24 -29.95
CA SER A 51 -1.78 2.57 -29.50
C SER A 51 -3.14 3.00 -30.06
N SER A 52 -3.62 2.33 -31.11
CA SER A 52 -4.95 2.60 -31.69
C SER A 52 -6.10 2.01 -30.85
N VAL A 53 -5.80 1.07 -29.96
CA VAL A 53 -6.77 0.34 -29.13
C VAL A 53 -6.56 0.68 -27.65
N PRO A 54 -7.33 1.64 -27.08
CA PRO A 54 -7.07 2.16 -25.74
C PRO A 54 -7.22 1.14 -24.61
N SER A 55 -8.10 0.14 -24.79
CA SER A 55 -8.32 -0.91 -23.81
C SER A 55 -7.09 -1.78 -23.54
N PHE A 56 -6.08 -1.76 -24.42
CA PHE A 56 -4.82 -2.44 -24.17
C PHE A 56 -3.94 -1.73 -23.15
N TRP A 57 -4.18 -0.44 -22.90
CA TRP A 57 -3.33 0.42 -22.07
C TRP A 57 -3.97 0.77 -20.72
N THR A 58 -5.03 0.06 -20.32
CA THR A 58 -5.69 0.27 -19.02
C THR A 58 -4.90 -0.32 -17.85
N ARG A 59 -3.91 -1.18 -18.11
CA ARG A 59 -2.98 -1.71 -17.11
C ARG A 59 -1.58 -1.16 -17.40
N VAL A 60 -1.16 -0.15 -16.65
CA VAL A 60 0.14 0.51 -16.82
C VAL A 60 1.12 -0.11 -15.85
N VAL A 61 2.14 -0.78 -16.39
CA VAL A 61 3.15 -1.49 -15.60
C VAL A 61 4.52 -0.87 -15.85
N ILE A 62 5.17 -0.42 -14.78
CA ILE A 62 6.35 0.43 -14.81
C ILE A 62 7.47 -0.22 -14.01
N ALA A 63 8.56 -0.57 -14.69
CA ALA A 63 9.81 -1.01 -14.07
C ALA A 63 10.66 0.20 -13.65
N ILE A 64 11.25 0.15 -12.45
CA ILE A 64 12.05 1.25 -11.86
C ILE A 64 13.55 0.93 -11.68
N ASP A 65 13.97 -0.32 -11.83
CA ASP A 65 15.36 -0.78 -11.69
C ASP A 65 15.91 -1.31 -13.04
N GLY A 66 17.21 -1.65 -13.09
CA GLY A 66 17.88 -2.38 -14.17
C GLY A 66 17.53 -1.96 -15.59
N ASN A 67 16.45 -2.54 -16.13
CA ASN A 67 15.83 -2.21 -17.42
C ASN A 67 14.56 -1.36 -17.25
N ALA A 68 14.70 -0.20 -16.61
CA ALA A 68 13.57 0.66 -16.28
C ALA A 68 12.77 1.06 -17.54
N THR A 69 11.43 1.10 -17.41
CA THR A 69 10.55 1.42 -18.55
C THR A 69 10.89 2.81 -19.12
N PRO A 70 11.24 3.00 -20.39
CA PRO A 70 11.53 4.33 -20.93
C PRO A 70 10.41 5.35 -20.63
N LEU A 71 10.76 6.58 -20.19
CA LEU A 71 9.75 7.59 -19.79
C LEU A 71 8.76 7.90 -20.92
N CYS A 72 9.23 7.92 -22.17
CA CYS A 72 8.37 8.10 -23.35
C CYS A 72 7.31 7.01 -23.53
N LEU A 73 7.56 5.78 -23.04
CA LEU A 73 6.55 4.72 -23.05
C LEU A 73 5.56 4.89 -21.90
N ILE A 74 5.98 5.45 -20.77
CA ILE A 74 5.09 5.74 -19.64
C ILE A 74 4.09 6.82 -20.04
N GLU A 75 4.61 7.94 -20.56
CA GLU A 75 3.81 9.02 -21.15
C GLU A 75 2.88 8.47 -22.23
N GLY A 76 3.42 7.73 -23.20
CA GLY A 76 2.62 7.09 -24.25
C GLY A 76 1.54 6.16 -23.69
N SER A 77 1.81 5.36 -22.66
CA SER A 77 0.82 4.45 -22.06
C SER A 77 -0.38 5.20 -21.50
N PHE A 78 -0.13 6.31 -20.79
CA PHE A 78 -1.18 7.17 -20.25
C PHE A 78 -1.94 7.90 -21.36
N GLU A 79 -1.29 8.33 -22.44
CA GLU A 79 -1.96 8.94 -23.59
C GLU A 79 -2.81 7.92 -24.37
N TRP A 80 -2.27 6.72 -24.59
CA TRP A 80 -2.91 5.67 -25.40
C TRP A 80 -4.12 5.06 -24.71
N SER A 81 -4.18 5.05 -23.37
CA SER A 81 -5.36 4.61 -22.63
C SER A 81 -6.57 5.56 -22.79
N ARG A 82 -6.35 6.81 -23.23
CA ARG A 82 -7.38 7.85 -23.39
C ARG A 82 -8.21 8.02 -22.09
N PRO A 83 -9.49 8.44 -22.05
CA PRO A 83 -10.15 8.68 -20.75
C PRO A 83 -10.59 7.39 -20.04
N LEU A 84 -10.06 6.20 -20.42
CA LEU A 84 -10.44 4.96 -19.76
C LEU A 84 -9.84 4.89 -18.34
N PRO A 85 -10.56 4.28 -17.39
CA PRO A 85 -9.99 4.00 -16.07
C PRO A 85 -8.76 3.10 -16.15
N ILE A 86 -7.77 3.39 -15.32
CA ILE A 86 -6.47 2.70 -15.36
C ILE A 86 -6.06 2.09 -14.02
N ASP A 87 -5.28 1.02 -14.09
CA ASP A 87 -4.62 0.36 -12.98
C ASP A 87 -3.10 0.49 -13.17
N VAL A 88 -2.41 1.02 -12.16
CA VAL A 88 -0.98 1.36 -12.23
C VAL A 88 -0.19 0.51 -11.26
N LEU A 89 0.83 -0.16 -11.76
CA LEU A 89 1.81 -0.92 -10.99
C LEU A 89 3.21 -0.38 -11.26
N ILE A 90 3.85 0.14 -10.22
CA ILE A 90 5.25 0.56 -10.22
C ILE A 90 6.01 -0.47 -9.37
N SER A 91 7.02 -1.13 -9.93
CA SER A 91 7.79 -2.13 -9.18
C SER A 91 9.19 -2.35 -9.77
N PRO A 92 10.15 -2.85 -8.99
CA PRO A 92 11.40 -3.36 -9.52
C PRO A 92 11.16 -4.64 -10.33
N TYR A 93 11.95 -4.84 -11.38
CA TYR A 93 12.00 -6.01 -12.24
C TYR A 93 12.65 -7.19 -11.52
N SER A 94 13.74 -6.94 -10.79
CA SER A 94 14.48 -7.96 -10.06
C SER A 94 14.46 -7.64 -8.57
N SER A 95 14.16 -8.65 -7.76
CA SER A 95 14.34 -8.56 -6.31
C SER A 95 15.81 -8.64 -5.89
N THR A 96 16.75 -8.74 -6.85
CA THR A 96 18.19 -8.77 -6.54
C THR A 96 18.58 -7.42 -5.96
N CYS A 97 18.92 -7.45 -4.67
CA CYS A 97 19.11 -6.34 -3.75
C CYS A 97 20.35 -5.47 -4.03
N ASP A 98 20.69 -5.23 -5.29
CA ASP A 98 21.72 -4.25 -5.61
C ASP A 98 21.07 -2.87 -5.46
N GLU A 99 21.38 -2.19 -4.36
CA GLU A 99 20.96 -0.82 -4.09
C GLU A 99 21.17 0.02 -5.34
N ASN A 100 20.07 0.47 -5.93
CA ASN A 100 20.11 1.36 -7.08
C ASN A 100 19.98 2.79 -6.57
N PRO A 101 21.07 3.57 -6.47
CA PRO A 101 21.01 4.95 -5.97
C PRO A 101 20.13 5.88 -6.84
N GLY A 102 19.70 5.42 -8.02
CA GLY A 102 18.75 6.12 -8.88
C GLY A 102 17.27 5.82 -8.62
N GLU A 103 16.91 4.91 -7.71
CA GLU A 103 15.52 4.46 -7.52
C GLU A 103 14.59 5.61 -7.13
N GLY A 104 14.95 6.40 -6.10
CA GLY A 104 14.13 7.54 -5.66
C GLY A 104 13.89 8.56 -6.78
N HIS A 105 14.95 8.97 -7.49
CA HIS A 105 14.86 9.87 -8.65
C HIS A 105 13.96 9.29 -9.75
N ARG A 106 14.00 7.96 -9.91
CA ARG A 106 13.21 7.26 -10.90
C ARG A 106 11.74 7.23 -10.53
N VAL A 107 11.40 6.89 -9.29
CA VAL A 107 10.03 6.94 -8.77
C VAL A 107 9.49 8.36 -8.89
N GLU A 108 10.26 9.37 -8.50
CA GLU A 108 9.88 10.78 -8.63
C GLU A 108 9.55 11.15 -10.10
N ALA A 109 10.40 10.74 -11.05
CA ALA A 109 10.16 10.97 -12.47
C ALA A 109 8.87 10.30 -12.96
N VAL A 110 8.56 9.09 -12.49
CA VAL A 110 7.30 8.39 -12.81
C VAL A 110 6.10 9.11 -12.21
N MET A 111 6.20 9.59 -10.97
CA MET A 111 5.12 10.30 -10.29
C MET A 111 4.69 11.56 -11.05
N ARG A 112 5.61 12.26 -11.73
CA ARG A 112 5.27 13.43 -12.58
C ARG A 112 4.29 13.10 -13.72
N TYR A 113 4.29 11.86 -14.21
CA TYR A 113 3.33 11.39 -15.22
C TYR A 113 2.06 10.80 -14.61
N LEU A 114 2.15 10.21 -13.41
CA LEU A 114 1.00 9.60 -12.73
C LEU A 114 0.06 10.62 -12.12
N LEU A 115 0.59 11.66 -11.47
CA LEU A 115 -0.21 12.62 -10.69
C LEU A 115 -1.31 13.32 -11.52
N PRO A 116 -1.08 13.77 -12.77
CA PRO A 116 -2.15 14.31 -13.61
C PRO A 116 -3.29 13.32 -13.90
N GLU A 117 -3.00 12.02 -13.84
CA GLU A 117 -3.90 10.93 -14.22
C GLU A 117 -4.64 10.30 -13.03
N LEU A 118 -4.46 10.82 -11.80
CA LEU A 118 -5.07 10.28 -10.58
C LEU A 118 -6.59 10.17 -10.68
N HIS A 119 -7.25 11.14 -11.31
CA HIS A 119 -8.70 11.21 -11.43
C HIS A 119 -9.34 10.00 -12.13
N ARG A 120 -8.57 9.27 -12.96
CA ARG A 120 -9.01 8.07 -13.67
C ARG A 120 -8.37 6.77 -13.14
N CYS A 121 -7.52 6.85 -12.12
CA CYS A 121 -6.89 5.67 -11.52
C CYS A 121 -7.89 4.89 -10.66
N ARG A 122 -7.93 3.57 -10.83
CA ARG A 122 -8.70 2.63 -9.99
C ARG A 122 -7.84 1.93 -8.95
N SER A 123 -6.60 1.63 -9.31
CA SER A 123 -5.63 0.97 -8.45
C SER A 123 -4.26 1.58 -8.69
N ILE A 124 -3.55 1.91 -7.61
CA ILE A 124 -2.15 2.33 -7.65
C ILE A 124 -1.39 1.46 -6.66
N ARG A 125 -0.43 0.69 -7.17
CA ARG A 125 0.50 -0.09 -6.35
C ARG A 125 1.92 0.34 -6.68
N ILE A 126 2.67 0.73 -5.65
CA ILE A 126 4.04 1.19 -5.76
C ILE A 126 4.88 0.32 -4.83
N ASN A 127 5.73 -0.51 -5.44
CA ASN A 127 6.70 -1.33 -4.74
C ASN A 127 8.09 -0.78 -5.05
N THR A 128 8.90 -0.57 -4.01
CA THR A 128 10.29 -0.15 -4.14
C THR A 128 11.22 -1.15 -3.44
N ILE A 129 12.50 -1.07 -3.76
CA ILE A 129 13.58 -1.78 -3.08
C ILE A 129 13.89 -1.04 -1.76
N GLN A 130 14.00 0.29 -1.81
CA GLN A 130 14.30 1.12 -0.65
C GLN A 130 13.04 1.84 -0.15
N VAL A 131 12.88 1.92 1.17
CA VAL A 131 11.73 2.61 1.79
C VAL A 131 11.79 4.12 1.50
N SER A 132 12.99 4.68 1.45
CA SER A 132 13.25 6.09 1.10
C SER A 132 12.82 6.47 -0.31
N SER A 133 12.70 5.49 -1.22
CA SER A 133 12.21 5.69 -2.59
C SER A 133 10.69 5.77 -2.68
N LEU A 134 9.95 5.39 -1.64
CA LEU A 134 8.49 5.45 -1.67
C LEU A 134 8.01 6.90 -1.74
N PRO A 135 7.02 7.20 -2.60
CA PRO A 135 6.44 8.53 -2.60
C PRO A 135 5.72 8.75 -1.28
N GLN A 136 5.83 9.97 -0.79
CA GLN A 136 5.05 10.38 0.37
C GLN A 136 3.60 10.59 -0.06
N LEU A 137 2.65 10.15 0.76
CA LEU A 137 1.23 10.26 0.46
C LEU A 137 0.80 11.74 0.25
N ARG A 138 1.46 12.69 0.92
CA ARG A 138 1.28 14.14 0.70
C ARG A 138 1.61 14.62 -0.72
N GLY A 139 2.38 13.83 -1.48
CA GLY A 139 2.62 14.10 -2.90
C GLY A 139 1.41 13.84 -3.78
N PHE A 140 0.38 13.17 -3.25
CA PHE A 140 -0.91 12.98 -3.91
C PHE A 140 -1.86 14.10 -3.48
N SER A 141 -2.39 14.84 -4.44
CA SER A 141 -3.36 15.91 -4.20
C SER A 141 -4.47 15.90 -5.25
N GLY A 142 -5.63 16.46 -4.89
CA GLY A 142 -6.79 16.54 -5.76
C GLY A 142 -7.76 15.37 -5.61
N GLN A 143 -8.58 15.15 -6.64
CA GLN A 143 -9.69 14.18 -6.59
C GLN A 143 -9.34 12.89 -7.35
N ALA A 144 -9.30 11.78 -6.63
CA ALA A 144 -9.12 10.44 -7.15
C ALA A 144 -10.41 9.62 -6.93
N LEU A 145 -11.49 10.06 -7.57
CA LEU A 145 -12.85 9.55 -7.33
C LEU A 145 -13.06 8.08 -7.72
N LEU A 146 -12.20 7.52 -8.57
CA LEU A 146 -12.28 6.11 -8.99
C LEU A 146 -11.33 5.20 -8.21
N LEU A 147 -10.47 5.76 -7.36
CA LEU A 147 -9.39 5.02 -6.72
C LEU A 147 -9.96 4.14 -5.61
N ARG A 148 -9.83 2.83 -5.80
CA ARG A 148 -10.27 1.78 -4.87
C ARG A 148 -9.14 1.14 -4.11
N LYS A 149 -7.93 1.15 -4.68
CA LYS A 149 -6.75 0.52 -4.07
C LYS A 149 -5.54 1.45 -4.15
N LEU A 150 -4.91 1.69 -3.00
CA LEU A 150 -3.68 2.45 -2.89
C LEU A 150 -2.71 1.68 -2.00
N GLU A 151 -1.59 1.26 -2.57
CA GLU A 151 -0.66 0.37 -1.89
C GLU A 151 0.79 0.80 -2.07
N PHE A 152 1.47 1.04 -0.95
CA PHE A 152 2.90 1.37 -0.88
C PHE A 152 3.64 0.23 -0.18
N GLY A 153 4.40 -0.54 -0.95
CA GLY A 153 5.19 -1.65 -0.47
C GLY A 153 6.68 -1.41 -0.65
N CYS A 154 7.50 -1.99 0.22
CA CYS A 154 8.95 -1.99 0.07
C CYS A 154 9.48 -3.39 0.35
N THR A 155 10.57 -3.77 -0.31
CA THR A 155 11.29 -5.00 0.05
C THR A 155 11.87 -4.87 1.47
N ALA A 156 11.73 -5.91 2.29
CA ALA A 156 12.14 -5.92 3.69
C ALA A 156 13.68 -5.95 3.90
N TYR A 157 14.47 -5.49 2.94
CA TYR A 157 15.90 -5.78 2.89
C TYR A 157 16.78 -4.81 3.68
N ASP A 158 16.30 -3.61 4.05
CA ASP A 158 17.14 -2.66 4.79
C ASP A 158 16.65 -2.37 6.22
N PRO A 159 17.11 -3.15 7.22
CA PRO A 159 16.84 -2.87 8.64
C PRO A 159 17.65 -1.68 9.19
N ARG A 160 18.41 -0.95 8.35
CA ARG A 160 19.30 0.15 8.76
C ARG A 160 19.04 1.46 8.04
N ALA A 161 18.05 1.53 7.15
CA ALA A 161 17.57 2.81 6.64
C ALA A 161 16.86 3.54 7.78
N GLU A 162 17.63 4.23 8.63
CA GLU A 162 17.08 5.17 9.61
C GLU A 162 16.25 6.20 8.84
N GLU A 163 14.96 6.24 9.15
CA GLU A 163 14.06 7.21 8.57
C GLU A 163 14.16 8.51 9.37
N GLU A 164 14.81 9.51 8.80
CA GLU A 164 14.79 10.87 9.36
C GLU A 164 13.32 11.30 9.59
N PRO A 165 12.95 11.78 10.79
CA PRO A 165 11.58 12.17 11.11
C PRO A 165 11.08 13.21 10.10
N GLY A 166 9.88 12.97 9.56
CA GLY A 166 9.29 13.85 8.56
C GLY A 166 8.98 15.25 9.13
N ASP A 167 9.20 16.27 8.31
CA ASP A 167 8.75 17.63 8.60
C ASP A 167 7.24 17.69 8.95
N VAL A 168 6.91 18.64 9.82
CA VAL A 168 5.58 19.01 10.34
C VAL A 168 4.42 18.59 9.43
N ALA A 169 3.46 17.86 10.03
CA ALA A 169 2.27 17.34 9.37
C ALA A 169 1.48 18.44 8.64
N VAL A 170 1.53 18.43 7.31
CA VAL A 170 0.69 19.26 6.45
C VAL A 170 -0.59 18.46 6.12
N PRO A 171 -1.78 19.09 6.12
CA PRO A 171 -3.02 18.41 5.76
C PRO A 171 -2.95 17.76 4.37
N LEU A 172 -3.47 16.54 4.27
CA LEU A 172 -3.52 15.79 3.02
C LEU A 172 -4.72 16.22 2.17
N GLU A 173 -4.47 16.72 0.96
CA GLU A 173 -5.51 17.23 0.04
C GLU A 173 -6.09 16.17 -0.91
N LEU A 174 -5.80 14.88 -0.69
CA LEU A 174 -6.25 13.78 -1.54
C LEU A 174 -7.68 13.35 -1.19
N MET A 175 -8.61 13.44 -2.14
CA MET A 175 -9.99 12.96 -1.96
C MET A 175 -10.21 11.67 -2.75
N CYS A 176 -10.41 10.55 -2.04
CA CYS A 176 -10.67 9.23 -2.64
C CYS A 176 -11.80 8.49 -1.90
N PRO A 177 -13.06 8.92 -2.07
CA PRO A 177 -14.20 8.37 -1.30
C PRO A 177 -14.49 6.88 -1.60
N GLU A 178 -14.06 6.38 -2.75
CA GLU A 178 -14.24 4.99 -3.18
C GLU A 178 -13.09 4.07 -2.73
N LEU A 179 -12.16 4.55 -1.90
CA LEU A 179 -11.01 3.75 -1.47
C LEU A 179 -11.46 2.59 -0.57
N GLU A 180 -11.21 1.36 -1.03
CA GLU A 180 -11.56 0.11 -0.35
C GLU A 180 -10.35 -0.53 0.33
N THR A 181 -9.16 -0.40 -0.28
CA THR A 181 -7.91 -1.00 0.18
C THR A 181 -6.81 0.06 0.29
N LEU A 182 -6.21 0.16 1.47
CA LEU A 182 -5.11 1.05 1.76
C LEU A 182 -3.97 0.25 2.40
N HIS A 183 -2.80 0.29 1.77
CA HIS A 183 -1.57 -0.25 2.34
C HIS A 183 -0.53 0.85 2.40
N LEU A 184 -0.12 1.22 3.61
CA LEU A 184 0.89 2.22 3.88
C LEU A 184 2.09 1.60 4.59
N ASN A 185 3.27 2.19 4.38
CA ASN A 185 4.34 2.01 5.35
C ASN A 185 4.06 2.86 6.60
N GLY A 186 4.70 2.56 7.74
CA GLY A 186 4.42 3.32 8.96
C GLY A 186 4.73 4.80 8.84
N ARG A 187 5.74 5.20 8.04
CA ARG A 187 6.02 6.61 7.77
C ARG A 187 4.85 7.34 7.10
N ASN A 188 4.29 6.75 6.05
CA ASN A 188 3.11 7.32 5.41
C ASN A 188 1.88 7.26 6.32
N PHE A 189 1.80 6.26 7.20
CA PHE A 189 0.77 6.20 8.22
C PHE A 189 0.88 7.35 9.24
N CYS A 190 2.09 7.65 9.74
CA CYS A 190 2.33 8.82 10.62
C CYS A 190 1.91 10.14 9.96
N ASN A 191 2.07 10.27 8.65
CA ASN A 191 1.66 11.48 7.92
C ASN A 191 0.13 11.66 7.88
N VAL A 192 -0.66 10.58 7.91
CA VAL A 192 -2.13 10.64 7.93
C VAL A 192 -2.71 10.62 9.34
N CYS A 193 -1.90 10.19 10.31
CA CYS A 193 -2.23 10.14 11.73
C CYS A 193 -1.13 10.87 12.52
N PRO A 194 -1.04 12.22 12.40
CA PRO A 194 -0.01 12.96 13.11
C PRO A 194 -0.15 12.75 14.62
N PRO A 195 0.97 12.61 15.35
CA PRO A 195 0.93 12.50 16.80
C PRO A 195 0.19 13.70 17.36
N SER A 196 -0.81 13.47 18.21
CA SER A 196 -1.52 14.56 18.87
C SER A 196 -0.53 15.28 19.77
N SER A 197 -0.07 16.45 19.34
CA SER A 197 0.68 17.36 20.19
C SER A 197 -0.18 17.67 21.42
N GLU A 198 0.22 17.16 22.58
CA GLU A 198 -0.45 17.42 23.87
C GLU A 198 -0.60 18.92 24.16
N TYR A 199 0.20 19.76 23.51
CA TYR A 199 0.23 21.20 23.71
C TYR A 199 -0.87 21.97 22.96
N ASP A 200 -1.67 21.35 22.08
CA ASP A 200 -2.79 22.04 21.44
C ASP A 200 -4.05 21.16 21.28
N PRO A 201 -4.88 21.03 22.34
CA PRO A 201 -6.15 20.31 22.30
C PRO A 201 -7.21 20.98 21.41
N THR A 202 -6.93 22.14 20.80
CA THR A 202 -7.86 22.80 19.86
C THR A 202 -7.67 22.40 18.41
N PHE A 203 -6.58 21.69 18.07
CA PHE A 203 -6.45 21.02 16.78
C PHE A 203 -7.02 19.61 16.87
N ALA A 204 -8.35 19.51 16.81
CA ALA A 204 -8.97 18.32 16.25
C ALA A 204 -8.52 18.24 14.79
N CYS A 205 -7.37 17.60 14.53
CA CYS A 205 -6.95 17.34 13.17
C CYS A 205 -8.04 16.48 12.53
N ASP A 206 -8.71 17.00 11.50
CA ASP A 206 -9.51 16.20 10.59
C ASP A 206 -8.59 15.09 10.06
N LEU A 207 -8.73 13.90 10.66
CA LEU A 207 -7.93 12.75 10.29
C LEU A 207 -8.34 12.39 8.87
N TRP A 208 -7.38 12.38 7.95
CA TRP A 208 -7.68 12.08 6.55
C TRP A 208 -8.41 10.73 6.39
N LEU A 209 -8.10 9.77 7.26
CA LEU A 209 -8.77 8.47 7.33
C LEU A 209 -10.29 8.57 7.58
N SER A 210 -10.77 9.60 8.31
CA SER A 210 -12.21 9.84 8.52
C SER A 210 -12.96 10.15 7.22
N HIS A 211 -12.26 10.57 6.16
CA HIS A 211 -12.83 10.84 4.85
C HIS A 211 -12.89 9.61 3.93
N LEU A 212 -12.60 8.41 4.46
CA LEU A 212 -12.58 7.15 3.72
C LEU A 212 -13.72 6.22 4.17
N PRO A 213 -14.99 6.55 3.88
CA PRO A 213 -16.14 5.83 4.41
C PRO A 213 -16.24 4.37 3.94
N ASN A 214 -15.60 4.03 2.81
CA ASN A 214 -15.64 2.72 2.19
C ASN A 214 -14.39 1.87 2.46
N LEU A 215 -13.46 2.35 3.30
CA LEU A 215 -12.22 1.63 3.56
C LEU A 215 -12.52 0.35 4.36
N THR A 216 -12.23 -0.79 3.75
CA THR A 216 -12.49 -2.11 4.32
C THR A 216 -11.21 -2.85 4.68
N HIS A 217 -10.09 -2.54 4.02
CA HIS A 217 -8.81 -3.19 4.23
C HIS A 217 -7.74 -2.14 4.51
N LEU A 218 -7.13 -2.19 5.69
CA LEU A 218 -5.98 -1.36 6.05
C LEU A 218 -4.79 -2.25 6.38
N THR A 219 -3.65 -1.97 5.75
CA THR A 219 -2.36 -2.58 6.08
C THR A 219 -1.35 -1.50 6.44
N ILE A 220 -0.72 -1.65 7.60
CA ILE A 220 0.41 -0.83 8.03
C ILE A 220 1.63 -1.74 8.09
N SER A 221 2.70 -1.37 7.41
CA SER A 221 3.90 -2.19 7.38
C SER A 221 5.19 -1.41 7.51
N ASN A 222 6.29 -2.08 7.87
CA ASN A 222 7.65 -1.54 7.77
C ASN A 222 7.80 -0.17 8.43
N TYR A 223 7.90 -0.18 9.75
CA TYR A 223 8.23 1.00 10.54
C TYR A 223 9.21 0.60 11.63
N THR A 224 10.41 1.15 11.57
CA THR A 224 11.46 0.87 12.54
C THR A 224 11.87 2.18 13.19
N ALA A 225 11.75 2.26 14.51
CA ALA A 225 12.12 3.46 15.24
C ALA A 225 13.62 3.46 15.55
N SER A 226 14.26 4.63 15.48
CA SER A 226 15.65 4.82 15.92
C SER A 226 15.83 4.60 17.42
N SER A 227 14.77 4.80 18.21
CA SER A 227 14.74 4.54 19.64
C SER A 227 13.37 4.04 20.10
N GLN A 228 13.33 3.42 21.29
CA GLN A 228 12.11 2.81 21.84
C GLN A 228 10.94 3.79 22.09
N ASN A 229 11.21 5.09 22.14
CA ASN A 229 10.17 6.13 22.35
C ASN A 229 9.80 6.87 21.06
N GLU A 230 10.38 6.50 19.92
CA GLU A 230 10.10 7.10 18.60
C GLU A 230 9.27 6.15 17.72
N GLY A 231 8.73 5.10 18.33
CA GLY A 231 7.79 4.17 17.73
C GLY A 231 6.52 4.84 17.24
N LEU A 232 5.77 4.14 16.39
CA LEU A 232 4.44 4.57 15.98
C LEU A 232 3.55 4.62 17.22
N SER A 233 2.84 5.73 17.42
CA SER A 233 1.96 5.83 18.59
C SER A 233 0.83 4.83 18.53
N MET A 234 0.80 3.88 19.48
CA MET A 234 -0.29 2.91 19.59
C MET A 234 -1.63 3.63 19.81
N ALA A 235 -1.66 4.58 20.74
CA ALA A 235 -2.84 5.36 21.05
C ALA A 235 -3.33 6.20 19.85
N GLY A 236 -2.39 6.78 19.09
CA GLY A 236 -2.69 7.51 17.86
C GLY A 236 -3.27 6.61 16.77
N MET A 237 -2.63 5.47 16.52
CA MET A 237 -3.12 4.48 15.55
C MET A 237 -4.53 4.01 15.92
N LEU A 238 -4.75 3.59 17.17
CA LEU A 238 -6.06 3.11 17.62
C LEU A 238 -7.15 4.18 17.45
N ARG A 239 -6.85 5.44 17.77
CA ARG A 239 -7.76 6.58 17.53
C ARG A 239 -8.13 6.68 16.05
N ALA A 240 -7.14 6.58 15.16
CA ALA A 240 -7.38 6.63 13.72
C ALA A 240 -8.22 5.46 13.21
N LEU A 241 -8.06 4.27 13.79
CA LEU A 241 -8.87 3.10 13.44
C LEU A 241 -10.33 3.23 13.87
N GLN A 242 -10.64 3.98 14.93
CA GLN A 242 -12.03 4.24 15.35
C GLN A 242 -12.81 5.06 14.31
N GLU A 243 -12.12 5.88 13.53
CA GLU A 243 -12.72 6.69 12.47
C GLU A 243 -13.08 5.89 11.20
N LEU A 244 -12.81 4.58 11.18
CA LEU A 244 -13.03 3.71 10.02
C LEU A 244 -14.23 2.77 10.26
N PRO A 245 -15.47 3.22 10.04
CA PRO A 245 -16.66 2.46 10.42
C PRO A 245 -16.82 1.14 9.65
N CYS A 246 -16.25 1.04 8.44
CA CYS A 246 -16.38 -0.12 7.55
C CYS A 246 -15.15 -1.04 7.55
N LEU A 247 -14.17 -0.80 8.43
CA LEU A 247 -12.93 -1.58 8.44
C LEU A 247 -13.21 -3.05 8.77
N ALA A 248 -12.95 -3.93 7.80
CA ALA A 248 -13.20 -5.38 7.91
C ALA A 248 -11.91 -6.18 8.14
N GLN A 249 -10.78 -5.68 7.64
CA GLN A 249 -9.48 -6.31 7.77
C GLN A 249 -8.42 -5.28 8.19
N LEU A 250 -7.68 -5.61 9.26
CA LEU A 250 -6.51 -4.89 9.70
C LEU A 250 -5.30 -5.83 9.66
N ALA A 251 -4.23 -5.38 9.00
CA ALA A 251 -2.95 -6.05 8.99
C ALA A 251 -1.84 -5.11 9.48
N ILE A 252 -1.03 -5.57 10.43
CA ILE A 252 0.12 -4.83 10.96
C ILE A 252 1.36 -5.74 10.83
N ASN A 253 2.36 -5.28 10.11
CA ASN A 253 3.53 -6.09 9.76
C ASN A 253 4.84 -5.33 9.97
N ASN A 254 5.72 -5.82 10.83
CA ASN A 254 7.06 -5.24 11.03
C ASN A 254 6.98 -3.75 11.39
N VAL A 255 6.24 -3.44 12.46
CA VAL A 255 5.99 -2.09 12.96
C VAL A 255 6.43 -2.01 14.43
N ASP A 256 7.32 -1.08 14.72
CA ASP A 256 7.71 -0.71 16.09
C ASP A 256 6.74 0.32 16.64
N PHE A 257 6.09 -0.02 17.75
CA PHE A 257 5.22 0.89 18.50
C PHE A 257 5.97 1.58 19.62
N ASP A 258 5.47 2.75 20.04
CA ASP A 258 5.93 3.36 21.29
C ASP A 258 5.57 2.50 22.51
N ASN A 259 6.29 2.70 23.60
CA ASN A 259 6.03 2.01 24.87
C ASN A 259 4.92 2.69 25.70
N GLU A 260 4.23 3.68 25.14
CA GLU A 260 3.19 4.42 25.83
C GLU A 260 1.89 3.61 25.84
N ALA A 261 1.46 3.21 27.04
CA ALA A 261 0.20 2.50 27.20
C ALA A 261 -0.97 3.44 26.83
N PRO A 262 -1.90 2.99 25.98
CA PRO A 262 -3.06 3.82 25.65
C PRO A 262 -3.90 4.12 26.89
N SER A 263 -4.30 5.38 27.07
CA SER A 263 -4.96 5.85 28.30
C SER A 263 -6.42 5.41 28.45
N TYR A 264 -7.02 4.82 27.41
CA TYR A 264 -8.43 4.43 27.36
C TYR A 264 -8.62 3.19 26.49
N LEU A 265 -9.78 2.55 26.64
CA LEU A 265 -10.20 1.46 25.78
C LEU A 265 -10.78 2.00 24.47
N TYR A 266 -10.44 1.34 23.37
CA TYR A 266 -10.85 1.68 22.03
C TYR A 266 -11.81 0.62 21.51
N SER A 267 -12.97 1.07 21.05
CA SER A 267 -13.90 0.23 20.29
C SER A 267 -13.61 0.40 18.80
N LEU A 268 -13.15 -0.67 18.16
CA LEU A 268 -12.92 -0.69 16.72
C LEU A 268 -14.23 -0.93 15.94
N SER A 269 -14.14 -0.90 14.61
CA SER A 269 -15.27 -1.14 13.72
C SER A 269 -16.01 -2.44 14.06
N PRO A 270 -17.35 -2.43 14.13
CA PRO A 270 -18.14 -3.67 14.27
C PRO A 270 -18.10 -4.55 13.01
N ALA A 271 -17.56 -4.04 11.89
CA ALA A 271 -17.36 -4.79 10.66
C ALA A 271 -16.04 -5.59 10.66
N LEU A 272 -15.17 -5.37 11.66
CA LEU A 272 -13.87 -6.03 11.73
C LEU A 272 -14.06 -7.55 11.87
N ARG A 273 -13.47 -8.30 10.95
CA ARG A 273 -13.52 -9.78 10.90
C ARG A 273 -12.14 -10.42 10.91
N ARG A 274 -11.12 -9.68 10.49
CA ARG A 274 -9.79 -10.23 10.25
C ARG A 274 -8.71 -9.34 10.86
N LEU A 275 -7.89 -9.96 11.70
CA LEU A 275 -6.70 -9.36 12.30
C LEU A 275 -5.47 -10.16 11.88
N GLU A 276 -4.47 -9.46 11.35
CA GLU A 276 -3.20 -10.06 10.95
C GLU A 276 -2.06 -9.28 11.57
N PHE A 277 -1.28 -9.94 12.42
CA PHE A 277 -0.09 -9.39 13.05
C PHE A 277 1.12 -10.21 12.63
N SER A 278 2.17 -9.53 12.18
CA SER A 278 3.41 -10.19 11.78
C SER A 278 4.64 -9.38 12.19
N ASP A 279 5.68 -10.07 12.64
CA ASP A 279 7.00 -9.48 12.91
C ASP A 279 6.96 -8.30 13.89
N LEU A 280 6.10 -8.38 14.92
CA LEU A 280 6.00 -7.34 15.95
C LEU A 280 6.88 -7.69 17.16
N ALA A 281 7.93 -6.92 17.37
CA ALA A 281 8.84 -7.12 18.50
C ALA A 281 8.20 -6.76 19.84
N TYR A 282 7.36 -5.72 19.86
CA TYR A 282 6.63 -5.21 21.03
C TYR A 282 5.27 -4.64 20.61
N GLY A 283 4.42 -4.32 21.58
CA GLY A 283 3.15 -3.62 21.35
C GLY A 283 1.93 -4.51 21.11
N LEU A 284 2.10 -5.82 20.89
CA LEU A 284 0.95 -6.72 20.72
C LEU A 284 0.07 -6.77 21.98
N TYR A 285 0.68 -6.83 23.18
CA TYR A 285 -0.05 -6.76 24.45
C TYR A 285 -0.73 -5.40 24.63
N LEU A 286 -0.06 -4.28 24.29
CA LEU A 286 -0.65 -2.94 24.34
C LEU A 286 -1.90 -2.83 23.46
N PHE A 287 -1.88 -3.47 22.29
CA PHE A 287 -3.04 -3.51 21.41
C PHE A 287 -4.22 -4.22 22.07
N PHE A 288 -4.02 -5.44 22.59
CA PHE A 288 -5.12 -6.22 23.19
C PHE A 288 -5.58 -5.66 24.55
N ASP A 289 -4.69 -5.05 25.33
CA ASP A 289 -5.06 -4.36 26.58
C ASP A 289 -5.91 -3.11 26.33
N ALA A 290 -5.72 -2.47 25.17
CA ALA A 290 -6.40 -1.22 24.83
C ALA A 290 -7.61 -1.40 23.92
N VAL A 291 -7.80 -2.56 23.28
CA VAL A 291 -8.86 -2.77 22.30
C VAL A 291 -9.93 -3.70 22.85
N PHE A 292 -11.18 -3.23 22.82
CA PHE A 292 -12.32 -4.10 23.03
C PHE A 292 -12.69 -4.79 21.72
N LEU A 293 -12.30 -6.06 21.57
CA LEU A 293 -12.68 -6.88 20.43
C LEU A 293 -14.12 -7.33 20.58
N GLN A 294 -14.90 -7.19 19.51
CA GLN A 294 -16.25 -7.73 19.47
C GLN A 294 -16.18 -9.23 19.12
N GLU A 295 -17.20 -10.00 19.52
CA GLU A 295 -17.34 -11.44 19.22
C GLU A 295 -17.43 -11.80 17.72
N THR A 296 -17.22 -10.82 16.83
CA THR A 296 -17.40 -10.94 15.39
C THR A 296 -16.11 -11.25 14.63
N ILE A 297 -14.97 -11.45 15.31
CA ILE A 297 -13.70 -11.76 14.65
C ILE A 297 -13.70 -13.21 14.16
N ASP A 298 -13.65 -13.38 12.85
CA ASP A 298 -13.64 -14.70 12.21
C ASP A 298 -12.23 -15.29 12.16
N THR A 299 -11.22 -14.44 11.96
CA THR A 299 -9.84 -14.88 11.71
C THR A 299 -8.83 -13.98 12.40
N MET A 300 -7.92 -14.61 13.13
CA MET A 300 -6.77 -13.96 13.75
C MET A 300 -5.50 -14.71 13.37
N HIS A 301 -4.56 -14.01 12.75
CA HIS A 301 -3.26 -14.56 12.36
C HIS A 301 -2.17 -13.79 13.08
N ILE A 302 -1.35 -14.49 13.86
CA ILE A 302 -0.21 -13.93 14.57
C ILE A 302 1.02 -14.73 14.17
N THR A 303 2.03 -14.05 13.61
CA THR A 303 3.21 -14.70 13.05
C THR A 303 4.48 -13.98 13.47
N ARG A 304 5.40 -14.65 14.17
CA ARG A 304 6.68 -14.04 14.61
C ARG A 304 6.50 -12.76 15.43
N CYS A 305 5.45 -12.70 16.25
CA CYS A 305 5.23 -11.59 17.18
C CYS A 305 5.65 -11.99 18.60
N ASN A 306 6.06 -11.02 19.41
CA ASN A 306 6.14 -11.20 20.85
C ASN A 306 4.73 -11.23 21.45
N VAL A 307 4.41 -12.36 22.08
CA VAL A 307 3.10 -12.66 22.68
C VAL A 307 3.15 -12.64 24.21
N ASP A 308 4.30 -12.28 24.78
CA ASP A 308 4.44 -12.14 26.22
C ASP A 308 3.49 -11.05 26.73
N HIS A 309 2.91 -11.29 27.90
CA HIS A 309 1.98 -10.37 28.58
C HIS A 309 0.63 -10.13 27.88
N VAL A 310 0.34 -10.77 26.75
CA VAL A 310 -1.01 -10.72 26.16
C VAL A 310 -1.98 -11.51 27.05
N ASP A 311 -3.03 -10.84 27.52
CA ASP A 311 -4.12 -11.50 28.24
C ASP A 311 -5.12 -12.13 27.27
N TRP A 312 -4.87 -13.39 26.90
CA TRP A 312 -5.71 -14.16 25.97
C TRP A 312 -7.12 -14.45 26.49
N GLU A 313 -7.43 -14.20 27.77
CA GLU A 313 -8.80 -14.33 28.26
C GLU A 313 -9.69 -13.18 27.74
N ASN A 314 -9.10 -12.07 27.32
CA ASN A 314 -9.79 -10.89 26.79
C ASN A 314 -9.77 -10.79 25.25
N VAL A 315 -9.26 -11.81 24.56
CA VAL A 315 -9.08 -11.87 23.09
C VAL A 315 -10.10 -12.80 22.45
#